data_AF-A0A1Q3SDP9-F1
#
_entry.id   AF-A0A1Q3SDP9-F1
#
_cell.length_a   1.000
_cell.length_b   1.000
_cell.length_c   1.000
_cell.angle_alpha   90.00
_cell.angle_beta   90.00
_cell.angle_gamma   90.00
#
_symmetry.space_group_name_H-M   'P 1'
#
loop_
_entity.id
_entity.type
_entity.pdbx_description
1 polymer ?
#
loop_
_entity_poly.entity_id
_entity_poly.type
_entity_poly.pdbx_seq_one_letter_code
_entity_poly.pdbx_strand_id
1 'polypeptide(L)'
;MIPLGKNQIVELTKSRFGWKCAYDYENNKVKLKHQGFIWKFFSWMIPLPISLILGKCHAEENAISETAFNMHMQFIHPLFGVTYEYYGTFEIVEIKVND
;
A
#
# COMPACT_ATOMS: atom_id res chain seq x y z
N MET A 1 -4.14 8.66 0.04
CA MET A 1 -3.97 7.82 1.26
C MET A 1 -4.80 8.41 2.39
N ILE A 2 -5.26 7.59 3.34
CA ILE A 2 -5.92 8.06 4.58
C ILE A 2 -5.07 7.63 5.77
N PRO A 3 -4.54 8.55 6.59
CA PRO A 3 -3.85 8.20 7.82
C PRO A 3 -4.86 7.72 8.86
N LEU A 4 -4.53 6.61 9.55
CA LEU A 4 -5.32 6.08 10.68
C LEU A 4 -4.66 6.35 12.04
N GLY A 5 -3.50 7.02 12.05
CA GLY A 5 -2.70 7.31 13.24
C GLY A 5 -1.59 6.28 13.50
N LYS A 6 -0.64 6.65 14.37
CA LYS A 6 0.61 5.93 14.63
C LYS A 6 1.43 5.77 13.35
N ASN A 7 1.42 4.57 12.78
CA ASN A 7 2.13 4.20 11.57
C ASN A 7 1.21 3.41 10.62
N GLN A 8 -0.10 3.69 10.64
CA GLN A 8 -1.09 2.99 9.82
C GLN A 8 -1.72 3.93 8.81
N ILE A 9 -1.86 3.44 7.57
CA ILE A 9 -2.51 4.13 6.48
C ILE A 9 -3.47 3.20 5.75
N VAL A 10 -4.40 3.81 5.00
CA VAL A 10 -5.20 3.13 3.99
C VAL A 10 -4.94 3.79 2.64
N GLU A 11 -4.42 3.01 1.70
CA GLU A 11 -4.39 3.38 0.29
C GLU A 11 -5.74 3.08 -0.33
N LEU A 12 -6.43 4.10 -0.83
CA LEU A 12 -7.73 3.95 -1.49
C LEU A 12 -7.58 4.08 -3.01
N THR A 13 -8.20 3.15 -3.70
CA THR A 13 -8.48 3.26 -5.14
C THR A 13 -9.64 4.24 -5.38
N LYS A 14 -9.81 4.67 -6.65
CA LYS A 14 -10.98 5.48 -7.06
C LYS A 14 -12.32 4.80 -6.74
N SER A 15 -12.35 3.46 -6.80
CA SER A 15 -13.54 2.65 -6.49
C SER A 15 -13.75 2.40 -5.00
N ARG A 16 -13.02 3.10 -4.11
CA ARG A 16 -13.11 3.03 -2.64
C ARG A 16 -12.72 1.69 -2.01
N PHE A 17 -12.21 0.75 -2.79
CA PHE A 17 -11.44 -0.37 -2.24
C PHE A 17 -10.11 0.15 -1.74
N GLY A 18 -9.67 -0.35 -0.59
CA GLY A 18 -8.42 0.06 -0.01
C GLY A 18 -7.59 -1.07 0.56
N TRP A 19 -6.30 -0.80 0.62
CA TRP A 19 -5.33 -1.61 1.32
C TRP A 19 -4.93 -0.90 2.60
N LYS A 20 -5.19 -1.54 3.74
CA LYS A 20 -4.71 -1.10 5.05
C LYS A 20 -3.33 -1.68 5.26
N CYS A 21 -2.37 -0.83 5.56
CA CYS A 21 -1.00 -1.23 5.84
C CYS A 21 -0.41 -0.44 7.02
N ALA A 22 0.53 -1.07 7.70
CA ALA A 22 1.47 -0.36 8.56
C ALA A 22 2.69 0.01 7.74
N TYR A 23 3.18 1.22 7.90
CA TYR A 23 4.45 1.65 7.31
C TYR A 23 5.55 1.67 8.37
N ASP A 24 6.76 1.46 7.90
CA ASP A 24 8.00 1.62 8.65
C ASP A 24 9.05 2.22 7.72
N TYR A 25 10.02 2.94 8.28
CA TYR A 25 11.12 3.53 7.51
C TYR A 25 12.45 3.09 8.09
N GLU A 26 13.20 2.33 7.30
CA GLU A 26 14.44 1.70 7.72
C GLU A 26 15.41 1.65 6.53
N ASN A 27 16.68 1.96 6.72
CA ASN A 27 17.72 1.84 5.68
C ASN A 27 17.38 2.57 4.37
N ASN A 28 16.85 3.79 4.47
CA ASN A 28 16.40 4.60 3.34
C ASN A 28 15.29 3.96 2.48
N LYS A 29 14.51 3.06 3.10
CA LYS A 29 13.41 2.34 2.47
C LYS A 29 12.15 2.46 3.31
N VAL A 30 11.03 2.82 2.69
CA VAL A 30 9.70 2.70 3.28
C VAL A 30 9.22 1.27 3.06
N LYS A 31 8.84 0.57 4.13
CA LYS A 31 8.28 -0.78 4.07
C LYS A 31 6.81 -0.72 4.47
N LEU A 32 5.93 -1.21 3.59
CA LEU A 32 4.49 -1.26 3.79
C LEU A 32 4.07 -2.72 4.04
N LYS A 33 3.62 -2.98 5.27
CA LYS A 33 3.21 -4.30 5.74
C LYS A 33 1.69 -4.45 5.74
N HIS A 34 1.21 -5.51 5.10
CA HIS A 34 -0.21 -5.86 5.05
C HIS A 34 -0.89 -5.86 6.43
N GLN A 35 -2.04 -5.20 6.55
CA GLN A 35 -2.95 -5.33 7.68
C GLN A 35 -4.38 -5.74 7.29
N GLY A 36 -4.75 -5.63 6.02
CA GLY A 36 -6.03 -6.10 5.50
C GLY A 36 -6.47 -5.32 4.27
N PHE A 37 -7.48 -5.83 3.57
CA PHE A 37 -8.20 -5.06 2.58
C PHE A 37 -9.49 -4.54 3.19
N ILE A 38 -9.90 -3.35 2.76
CA ILE A 38 -11.12 -2.71 3.21
C ILE A 38 -11.93 -2.23 2.00
N TRP A 39 -13.22 -2.04 2.21
CA TRP A 39 -14.07 -1.24 1.35
C TRP A 39 -14.60 -0.07 2.15
N LYS A 40 -14.34 1.15 1.67
CA LYS A 40 -14.86 2.36 2.30
C LYS A 40 -16.25 2.67 1.74
N PHE A 41 -17.26 2.45 2.56
CA PHE A 41 -18.65 2.78 2.25
C PHE A 41 -19.15 3.87 3.19
N PHE A 42 -19.32 5.10 2.67
CA PHE A 42 -19.55 6.31 3.48
C PHE A 42 -18.46 6.45 4.58
N SER A 43 -18.88 6.51 5.84
CA SER A 43 -18.00 6.60 7.01
C SER A 43 -17.50 5.23 7.51
N TRP A 44 -17.93 4.14 6.88
CA TRP A 44 -17.65 2.78 7.33
C TRP A 44 -16.45 2.21 6.57
N MET A 45 -15.57 1.52 7.29
CA MET A 45 -14.45 0.76 6.73
C MET A 45 -14.71 -0.73 6.94
N ILE A 46 -15.27 -1.37 5.92
CA ILE A 46 -15.70 -2.77 5.98
C ILE A 46 -14.50 -3.65 5.59
N PRO A 47 -14.02 -4.57 6.45
CA PRO A 47 -12.93 -5.47 6.09
C PRO A 47 -13.38 -6.45 4.99
N LEU A 48 -12.50 -6.71 4.03
CA LEU A 48 -12.74 -7.65 2.94
C LEU A 48 -11.77 -8.84 3.01
N PRO A 49 -12.24 -10.07 2.74
CA PRO A 49 -11.40 -11.27 2.76
C PRO A 49 -10.58 -11.45 1.47
N ILE A 50 -10.22 -10.36 0.77
CA ILE A 50 -9.48 -10.41 -0.50
C ILE A 50 -8.15 -11.17 -0.34
N SER A 51 -7.53 -11.09 0.83
CA SER A 51 -6.27 -11.80 1.12
C SER A 51 -6.40 -13.33 1.07
N LEU A 52 -7.62 -13.89 1.14
CA LEU A 52 -7.85 -15.32 0.95
C LEU A 52 -7.74 -15.76 -0.52
N ILE A 53 -7.90 -14.83 -1.46
CA ILE A 53 -7.87 -15.11 -2.90
C ILE A 53 -6.53 -14.67 -3.47
N LEU A 54 -6.13 -13.42 -3.21
CA LEU A 54 -4.92 -12.83 -3.77
C LEU A 54 -3.71 -12.97 -2.85
N GLY A 55 -3.90 -13.21 -1.55
CA GLY A 55 -2.80 -13.17 -0.59
C GLY A 55 -2.54 -11.78 0.00
N LYS A 56 -1.46 -11.67 0.77
CA LYS A 56 -1.10 -10.45 1.50
C LYS A 56 -0.28 -9.52 0.61
N CYS A 57 -0.69 -8.26 0.54
CA CYS A 57 0.05 -7.22 -0.19
C CYS A 57 1.17 -6.64 0.67
N HIS A 58 2.39 -6.66 0.16
CA HIS A 58 3.59 -6.05 0.73
C HIS A 58 4.19 -5.11 -0.30
N ALA A 59 4.70 -3.96 0.14
CA ALA A 59 5.43 -3.07 -0.74
C ALA A 59 6.65 -2.48 -0.06
N GLU A 60 7.66 -2.16 -0.87
CA GLU A 60 8.87 -1.49 -0.47
C GLU A 60 9.16 -0.34 -1.43
N GLU A 61 9.48 0.82 -0.90
CA GLU A 61 9.81 2.02 -1.67
C GLU A 61 11.19 2.53 -1.26
N ASN A 62 12.05 2.83 -2.22
CA ASN A 62 13.39 3.34 -2.01
C ASN A 62 13.53 4.67 -2.73
N ALA A 63 13.84 5.74 -2.00
CA ALA A 63 14.07 7.05 -2.61
C ALA A 63 15.34 7.00 -3.50
N ILE A 64 15.22 7.46 -4.74
CA ILE A 64 16.33 7.61 -5.69
C ILE A 64 16.76 9.07 -5.75
N SER A 65 15.80 9.99 -5.67
CA SER A 65 15.99 11.44 -5.62
C SER A 65 14.80 12.09 -4.89
N GLU A 66 14.81 13.43 -4.82
CA GLU A 66 13.68 14.21 -4.29
C GLU A 66 12.36 14.00 -5.05
N THR A 67 12.42 13.52 -6.30
CA THR A 67 11.24 13.38 -7.16
C THR A 67 11.12 11.99 -7.78
N ALA A 68 11.92 11.01 -7.36
CA ALA A 68 11.87 9.67 -7.90
C ALA A 68 12.13 8.59 -6.84
N PHE A 69 11.44 7.46 -6.98
CA PHE A 69 11.60 6.30 -6.10
C PHE A 69 11.44 4.98 -6.85
N ASN A 70 12.11 3.94 -6.38
CA ASN A 70 11.88 2.57 -6.81
C ASN A 70 10.83 1.95 -5.90
N MET A 71 9.81 1.35 -6.49
CA MET A 71 8.79 0.60 -5.75
C MET A 71 8.81 -0.85 -6.18
N HIS A 72 8.61 -1.74 -5.21
CA HIS A 72 8.35 -3.15 -5.42
C HIS A 72 7.15 -3.55 -4.58
N MET A 73 6.07 -3.98 -5.24
CA MET A 73 4.83 -4.42 -4.59
C MET A 73 4.51 -5.86 -5.00
N GLN A 74 4.15 -6.68 -4.02
CA GLN A 74 3.83 -8.09 -4.21
C GLN A 74 2.60 -8.50 -3.41
N PHE A 75 1.74 -9.31 -4.02
CA PHE A 75 0.70 -10.06 -3.35
C PHE A 75 1.17 -11.51 -3.22
N ILE A 76 1.22 -12.01 -1.99
CA ILE A 76 1.75 -13.34 -1.69
C ILE A 76 0.65 -14.18 -1.04
N HIS A 77 0.16 -15.18 -1.78
CA HIS A 77 -0.77 -16.18 -1.28
C HIS A 77 -0.01 -17.32 -0.61
N PRO A 78 -0.43 -17.80 0.57
CA PRO A 78 0.31 -18.81 1.34
C PRO A 78 0.48 -20.14 0.59
N LEU A 79 -0.45 -20.50 -0.30
CA LEU A 79 -0.40 -21.76 -1.07
C LEU A 79 0.14 -21.61 -2.50
N PHE A 80 0.07 -20.41 -3.09
CA PHE A 80 0.38 -20.20 -4.51
C PHE A 80 1.60 -19.32 -4.74
N GLY A 81 2.20 -18.78 -3.67
CA GLY A 81 3.32 -17.85 -3.77
C GLY A 81 2.86 -16.49 -4.28
N VAL A 82 3.67 -15.86 -5.14
CA VAL A 82 3.39 -14.54 -5.69
C VAL A 82 2.25 -14.64 -6.72
N THR A 83 1.11 -14.04 -6.41
CA THR A 83 -0.08 -14.03 -7.28
C THR A 83 -0.17 -12.77 -8.14
N TYR A 84 0.44 -11.69 -7.67
CA TYR A 84 0.57 -10.42 -8.37
C TYR A 84 1.85 -9.75 -7.91
N GLU A 85 2.56 -9.16 -8.85
CA GLU A 85 3.78 -8.41 -8.59
C GLU A 85 3.85 -7.25 -9.56
N TYR A 86 4.36 -6.15 -9.06
CA TYR A 86 4.69 -5.00 -9.86
C TYR A 86 5.92 -4.33 -9.27
N TYR A 87 6.84 -3.92 -10.14
CA TYR A 87 8.04 -3.19 -9.76
C TYR A 87 8.31 -2.11 -10.80
N GLY A 88 8.94 -1.02 -10.37
CA GLY A 88 9.30 0.05 -11.28
C GLY A 88 9.89 1.26 -10.58
N THR A 89 10.40 2.16 -11.40
CA THR A 89 10.79 3.50 -10.98
C THR A 89 9.64 4.45 -11.25
N PHE A 90 9.31 5.27 -10.27
CA PHE A 90 8.23 6.24 -10.32
C PHE A 90 8.77 7.65 -10.16
N GLU A 91 8.16 8.57 -10.88
CA GLU A 91 8.39 10.00 -10.73
C GLU A 91 7.22 10.67 -10.02
N ILE A 92 7.55 11.54 -9.08
CA ILE A 92 6.60 12.40 -8.38
C ILE A 92 6.37 13.62 -9.27
N VAL A 93 5.28 13.60 -10.04
CA VAL A 93 4.91 14.68 -10.97
C VAL A 93 4.13 15.82 -10.31
N GLU A 94 3.51 15.57 -9.16
CA GLU A 94 2.68 16.54 -8.46
C GLU A 94 2.67 16.24 -6.95
N ILE A 95 2.87 17.28 -6.14
CA ILE A 95 2.69 17.22 -4.69
C ILE A 95 1.56 18.18 -4.33
N LYS A 96 0.45 17.63 -3.85
CA LYS A 96 -0.67 18.41 -3.31
C LYS A 96 -0.67 18.27 -1.80
N VAL A 97 -0.40 19.37 -1.10
CA VAL A 97 -0.61 19.50 0.34
C VAL A 97 -1.95 20.21 0.49
N ASN A 98 -2.98 19.51 0.97
CA ASN A 98 -4.24 20.16 1.33
C ASN A 98 -4.07 20.71 2.75
N ASP A 99 -4.23 22.03 2.90
CA ASP A 99 -4.28 22.75 4.19
C ASP A 99 -5.48 22.31 5.05
#